data_AF-Q45SS5-F1
#
_entry.id   AF-Q45SS5-F1
#
_cell.length_a   1.000
_cell.length_b   1.000
_cell.length_c   1.000
_cell.angle_alpha   90.00
_cell.angle_beta   90.00
_cell.angle_gamma   90.00
#
_symmetry.space_group_name_H-M   'P 1'
#
loop_
_entity.id
_entity.type
_entity.pdbx_description
1 polymer ?
#
loop_
_entity_poly.entity_id
_entity_poly.type
_entity_poly.pdbx_seq_one_letter_code
_entity_poly.pdbx_strand_id
1 'polypeptide(L)'
;SEYITVQKDYKDTLKKIQAGIINGSITNLTVIYDKDKTIATYDYENDYTSAVKKKEAATSLYNLVDSKLDNLGDGDLVSFNISYDASKKFHTEEEIDALITKFENTVVAKPATATTPGLVEQDTDNTKVT
;
A
#
# COMPACT_ATOMS: atom_id res chain seq x y z
N SER A 1 17.57 4.93 -7.50
CA SER A 1 17.40 4.46 -8.89
C SER A 1 16.49 5.41 -9.63
N GLU A 2 16.73 5.61 -10.92
CA GLU A 2 15.87 6.42 -11.78
C GLU A 2 14.83 5.52 -12.46
N TYR A 3 13.58 5.98 -12.52
CA TYR A 3 12.47 5.30 -13.19
C TYR A 3 11.78 6.28 -14.12
N ILE A 4 11.53 5.84 -15.36
CA ILE A 4 10.85 6.62 -16.38
C ILE A 4 9.55 5.92 -16.75
N THR A 5 8.46 6.69 -16.76
CA THR A 5 7.15 6.23 -17.18
C THR A 5 6.72 7.05 -18.38
N VAL A 6 6.17 6.41 -19.41
CA VAL A 6 5.54 7.11 -20.54
C VAL A 6 4.25 7.79 -20.09
N GLN A 7 3.89 8.91 -20.74
CA GLN A 7 2.70 9.67 -20.39
C GLN A 7 1.45 8.79 -20.26
N LYS A 8 1.20 7.87 -21.20
CA LYS A 8 0.03 6.98 -21.16
C LYS A 8 -0.16 6.21 -19.84
N ASP A 9 0.93 5.90 -19.14
CA ASP A 9 0.91 5.07 -17.93
C ASP A 9 1.12 5.89 -16.64
N TYR A 10 1.05 7.23 -16.73
CA TYR A 10 1.31 8.11 -15.58
C TYR A 10 0.36 7.82 -14.41
N LYS A 11 -0.91 7.49 -14.69
CA LYS A 11 -1.93 7.24 -13.66
C LYS A 11 -1.57 6.06 -12.76
N ASP A 12 -1.00 5.00 -13.33
CA ASP A 12 -0.58 3.83 -12.55
C ASP A 12 0.68 4.12 -11.73
N THR A 13 1.56 4.98 -12.26
CA THR A 13 2.72 5.46 -11.49
C THR A 13 2.28 6.34 -10.32
N LEU A 14 1.34 7.26 -10.53
CA LEU A 14 0.77 8.09 -9.46
C LEU A 14 0.10 7.23 -8.39
N LYS A 15 -0.68 6.21 -8.77
CA LYS A 15 -1.28 5.28 -7.79
C LYS A 15 -0.23 4.60 -6.90
N LYS A 16 0.91 4.19 -7.46
CA LYS A 16 2.01 3.59 -6.67
C LYS A 16 2.64 4.60 -5.72
N ILE A 17 2.84 5.84 -6.17
CA ILE A 17 3.33 6.93 -5.32
C ILE A 17 2.34 7.23 -4.20
N GLN A 18 1.04 7.35 -4.51
CA GLN A 18 -0.01 7.55 -3.53
C GLN A 18 -0.03 6.43 -2.48
N ALA A 19 0.08 5.16 -2.91
CA ALA A 19 0.16 4.03 -2.00
C ALA A 19 1.40 4.12 -1.07
N GLY A 20 2.55 4.54 -1.61
CA GLY A 20 3.77 4.77 -0.84
C GLY A 20 3.65 5.90 0.19
N ILE A 21 2.91 6.96 -0.12
CA ILE A 21 2.60 8.05 0.82
C ILE A 21 1.67 7.53 1.92
N ILE A 22 0.57 6.86 1.52
CA ILE A 22 -0.46 6.37 2.44
C ILE A 22 0.10 5.38 3.45
N ASN A 23 0.91 4.41 2.99
CA ASN A 23 1.51 3.41 3.87
C ASN A 23 2.74 3.92 4.63
N GLY A 24 3.14 5.19 4.43
CA GLY A 24 4.23 5.85 5.14
C GLY A 24 5.64 5.51 4.67
N SER A 25 5.79 4.73 3.60
CA SER A 25 7.11 4.37 3.06
C SER A 25 7.77 5.50 2.26
N ILE A 26 7.01 6.45 1.71
CA ILE A 26 7.55 7.68 1.14
C ILE A 26 7.59 8.76 2.22
N THR A 27 8.79 9.23 2.56
CA THR A 27 9.01 10.24 3.61
C THR A 27 9.01 11.66 3.08
N ASN A 28 9.53 11.87 1.87
CA ASN A 28 9.59 13.17 1.23
C ASN A 28 9.37 13.04 -0.28
N LEU A 29 8.79 14.07 -0.88
CA LEU A 29 8.59 14.14 -2.32
C LEU A 29 8.71 15.57 -2.81
N THR A 30 9.52 15.78 -3.85
CA THR A 30 9.60 17.05 -4.57
C THR A 30 9.13 16.85 -6.00
N VAL A 31 8.20 17.70 -6.43
CA VAL A 31 7.66 17.75 -7.80
C VAL A 31 8.40 18.83 -8.58
N ILE A 32 8.94 18.47 -9.74
CA ILE A 32 9.67 19.37 -10.63
C ILE A 32 9.05 19.28 -12.03
N TYR A 33 8.70 20.42 -12.61
CA TYR A 33 8.27 20.52 -14.01
C TYR A 33 9.41 21.05 -14.86
N ASP A 34 9.43 20.65 -16.13
CA ASP A 34 10.30 21.23 -17.17
C ASP A 34 11.80 21.23 -16.77
N LYS A 35 12.19 20.21 -16.00
CA LYS A 35 13.55 19.86 -15.49
C LYS A 35 14.05 20.62 -14.27
N ASP A 36 13.72 21.91 -14.09
CA ASP A 36 14.29 22.73 -13.01
C ASP A 36 13.26 23.50 -12.18
N LYS A 37 12.00 23.52 -12.60
CA LYS A 37 10.96 24.27 -11.90
C LYS A 37 10.34 23.44 -10.79
N THR A 38 10.81 23.61 -9.56
CA THR A 38 10.16 23.04 -8.37
C THR A 38 8.76 23.63 -8.19
N ILE A 39 7.75 22.75 -8.15
CA ILE A 39 6.34 23.12 -7.99
C ILE A 39 5.89 22.91 -6.55
N ALA A 40 6.35 21.83 -5.92
CA ALA A 40 6.01 21.50 -4.55
C ALA A 40 7.09 20.63 -3.91
N THR A 41 7.25 20.78 -2.60
CA THR A 41 8.06 19.90 -1.76
C THR A 41 7.21 19.51 -0.56
N TYR A 42 7.18 18.22 -0.27
CA TYR A 42 6.41 17.63 0.82
C TYR A 42 7.34 16.91 1.79
N ASP A 43 7.12 17.15 3.08
CA ASP A 43 7.69 16.36 4.17
C ASP A 43 6.59 15.50 4.80
N TYR A 44 6.35 14.34 4.21
CA TYR A 44 5.30 13.41 4.66
C TYR A 44 5.60 12.76 6.00
N GLU A 45 6.87 12.72 6.40
CA GLU A 45 7.25 12.21 7.71
C GLU A 45 6.85 13.17 8.82
N ASN A 46 7.17 14.46 8.68
CA ASN A 46 6.99 15.43 9.74
C ASN A 46 5.62 16.14 9.69
N ASP A 47 5.10 16.45 8.50
CA ASP A 47 3.87 17.25 8.36
C ASP A 47 2.60 16.39 8.41
N TYR A 48 2.71 15.08 8.16
CA TYR A 48 1.58 14.17 7.96
C TYR A 48 1.67 12.93 8.86
N THR A 49 1.51 13.15 10.16
CA THR A 49 1.72 12.13 11.20
C THR A 49 0.59 11.11 11.39
N SER A 50 -0.53 11.22 10.66
CA SER A 50 -1.66 10.28 10.74
C SER A 50 -2.02 9.69 9.37
N ALA A 51 -2.63 8.49 9.37
CA ALA A 51 -3.05 7.83 8.13
C ALA A 51 -4.05 8.67 7.31
N VAL A 52 -4.98 9.36 8.00
CA VAL A 52 -5.95 10.27 7.35
C VAL A 52 -5.22 11.41 6.64
N LYS A 53 -4.30 12.09 7.33
CA LYS A 53 -3.51 13.17 6.74
C LYS A 53 -2.66 12.68 5.56
N LYS A 54 -2.07 11.49 5.65
CA LYS A 54 -1.31 10.89 4.53
C LYS A 54 -2.20 10.60 3.32
N LYS A 55 -3.45 10.15 3.53
CA LYS A 55 -4.44 9.95 2.46
C LYS A 55 -4.87 11.27 1.80
N GLU A 56 -5.07 12.31 2.59
CA GLU A 56 -5.36 13.68 2.09
C GLU A 56 -4.17 14.24 1.29
N ALA A 57 -2.95 14.01 1.76
CA ALA A 57 -1.71 14.43 1.07
C ALA A 57 -1.53 13.72 -0.27
N ALA A 58 -1.75 12.40 -0.30
CA ALA A 58 -1.72 11.60 -1.52
C ALA A 58 -2.77 12.06 -2.55
N THR A 59 -3.95 12.47 -2.09
CA THR A 59 -5.01 13.03 -2.96
C THR A 59 -4.62 14.41 -3.48
N SER A 60 -4.05 15.25 -2.60
CA SER A 60 -3.56 16.59 -2.97
C SER A 60 -2.45 16.53 -4.02
N LEU A 61 -1.50 15.58 -3.88
CA LEU A 61 -0.45 15.35 -4.86
C LEU A 61 -1.06 14.99 -6.23
N TYR A 62 -2.01 14.05 -6.26
CA TYR A 62 -2.68 13.67 -7.50
C TYR A 62 -3.32 14.88 -8.17
N ASN A 63 -4.12 15.64 -7.43
CA ASN A 63 -4.80 16.82 -7.96
C ASN A 63 -3.83 17.90 -8.48
N LEU A 64 -2.64 18.02 -7.88
CA LEU A 64 -1.61 18.97 -8.33
C LEU A 64 -1.04 18.61 -9.71
N VAL A 65 -0.79 17.32 -9.96
CA VAL A 65 0.01 16.87 -11.11
C VAL A 65 -0.82 16.23 -12.24
N ASP A 66 -2.04 15.78 -11.96
CA ASP A 66 -2.89 15.03 -12.90
C ASP A 66 -3.10 15.80 -14.21
N SER A 67 -3.54 17.06 -14.12
CA SER A 67 -3.81 17.89 -15.30
C SER A 67 -2.56 18.15 -16.16
N LYS A 68 -1.40 18.39 -15.54
CA LYS A 68 -0.13 18.61 -16.27
C LYS A 68 0.36 17.31 -16.93
N LEU A 69 0.21 16.16 -16.26
CA LEU A 69 0.60 14.86 -16.81
C LEU A 69 -0.33 14.39 -17.93
N ASP A 70 -1.63 14.66 -17.83
CA ASP A 70 -2.62 14.33 -18.85
C ASP A 70 -2.40 15.15 -20.14
N ASN A 71 -1.93 16.39 -19.98
CA ASN A 71 -1.68 17.34 -21.08
C ASN A 71 -0.20 17.68 -21.24
N LEU A 72 0.68 16.70 -21.05
CA LEU A 72 2.12 16.87 -21.19
C LEU A 72 2.46 17.22 -22.65
N GLY A 73 3.18 18.32 -22.86
CA GLY A 73 3.66 18.69 -24.19
C GLY A 73 4.76 17.77 -24.71
N ASP A 74 5.01 17.79 -26.00
CA ASP A 74 6.12 17.05 -26.60
C ASP A 74 7.47 17.53 -26.02
N GLY A 75 8.18 16.63 -25.35
CA GLY A 75 9.48 16.93 -24.72
C GLY A 75 9.39 17.52 -23.30
N ASP A 76 8.19 17.80 -22.80
CA ASP A 76 7.96 18.19 -21.41
C ASP A 76 8.15 16.97 -20.48
N LEU A 77 8.52 17.24 -19.23
CA LEU A 77 8.76 16.23 -18.21
C LEU A 77 8.21 16.69 -16.87
N VAL A 78 7.65 15.75 -16.11
CA VAL A 78 7.38 15.91 -14.68
C VAL A 78 8.25 14.90 -13.93
N SER A 79 9.07 15.40 -13.02
CA SER A 79 9.97 14.59 -12.21
C SER A 79 9.51 14.57 -10.76
N PHE A 80 9.56 13.39 -10.15
CA PHE A 80 9.27 13.17 -8.74
C PHE A 80 10.56 12.72 -8.05
N ASN A 81 11.14 13.58 -7.22
CA ASN A 81 12.27 13.22 -6.37
C ASN A 81 11.70 12.66 -5.07
N ILE A 82 11.85 11.34 -4.87
CA ILE A 82 11.18 10.60 -3.80
C ILE A 82 12.22 10.07 -2.81
N SER A 83 12.09 10.46 -1.55
CA SER A 83 12.78 9.80 -0.44
C SER A 83 11.90 8.67 0.10
N TYR A 84 12.50 7.49 0.25
CA TYR A 84 11.79 6.26 0.59
C TYR A 84 12.50 5.52 1.73
N ASP A 85 11.71 5.04 2.70
CA ASP A 85 12.15 4.20 3.81
C ASP A 85 11.13 3.08 4.08
N ALA A 86 11.50 1.85 3.73
CA ALA A 86 10.65 0.68 3.92
C ALA A 86 10.37 0.38 5.41
N SER A 87 11.25 0.79 6.32
CA SER A 87 11.09 0.51 7.75
C SER A 87 9.96 1.31 8.39
N LYS A 88 9.55 2.42 7.75
CA LYS A 88 8.42 3.26 8.17
C LYS A 88 7.09 2.81 7.59
N LYS A 89 7.10 1.77 6.74
CA LYS A 89 5.88 1.21 6.18
C LYS A 89 5.04 0.60 7.30
N PHE A 90 3.82 1.08 7.46
CA PHE A 90 2.83 0.47 8.34
C PHE A 90 1.74 -0.24 7.53
N HIS A 91 1.05 -1.19 8.17
CA HIS A 91 -0.11 -1.83 7.57
C HIS A 91 -1.30 -0.89 7.59
N THR A 92 -1.93 -0.68 6.44
CA THR A 92 -3.16 0.10 6.37
C THR A 92 -4.33 -0.65 7.01
N GLU A 93 -5.40 0.06 7.38
CA GLU A 93 -6.63 -0.56 7.91
C GLU A 93 -7.19 -1.62 6.94
N GLU A 94 -7.28 -1.29 5.64
CA GLU A 94 -7.69 -2.23 4.59
C GLU A 94 -6.80 -3.50 4.53
N GLU A 95 -5.47 -3.35 4.69
CA GLU A 95 -4.55 -4.50 4.72
C GLU A 95 -4.77 -5.36 5.97
N ILE A 96 -5.06 -4.74 7.12
CA ILE A 96 -5.36 -5.45 8.37
C ILE A 96 -6.69 -6.20 8.27
N ASP A 97 -7.74 -5.57 7.76
CA ASP A 97 -9.06 -6.19 7.59
C ASP A 97 -9.01 -7.40 6.66
N ALA A 98 -8.26 -7.28 5.56
CA ALA A 98 -8.02 -8.40 4.66
C ALA A 98 -7.28 -9.56 5.35
N LEU A 99 -6.32 -9.26 6.23
CA LEU A 99 -5.61 -10.28 7.01
C LEU A 99 -6.51 -10.94 8.05
N ILE A 100 -7.32 -10.18 8.78
CA ILE A 100 -8.32 -10.70 9.73
C ILE A 100 -9.27 -11.66 9.01
N THR A 101 -9.87 -11.21 7.90
CA THR A 101 -10.78 -12.03 7.09
C THR A 101 -10.11 -13.33 6.64
N LYS A 102 -8.84 -13.27 6.23
CA LYS A 102 -8.09 -14.46 5.84
C LYS A 102 -7.88 -15.42 7.02
N PHE A 103 -7.56 -14.91 8.21
CA PHE A 103 -7.35 -15.72 9.40
C PHE A 103 -8.66 -16.35 9.90
N GLU A 104 -9.76 -15.59 9.94
CA GLU A 104 -11.08 -16.11 10.33
C GLU A 104 -11.56 -17.25 9.43
N ASN A 105 -11.23 -17.19 8.13
CA ASN A 105 -11.59 -18.23 7.17
C ASN A 105 -10.59 -19.41 7.10
N THR A 106 -9.51 -19.38 7.90
CA THR A 106 -8.51 -20.44 7.87
C THR A 106 -8.96 -21.64 8.71
N VAL A 107 -9.22 -22.77 8.06
CA VAL A 107 -9.46 -24.05 8.75
C VAL A 107 -8.14 -24.60 9.29
N VAL A 108 -7.95 -24.47 10.60
CA VAL A 108 -6.70 -24.90 11.28
C VAL A 108 -6.60 -26.42 11.48
N ALA A 109 -7.74 -27.12 11.57
CA ALA A 109 -7.80 -28.57 11.61
C ALA A 109 -9.15 -29.06 11.12
N LYS A 110 -9.16 -30.22 10.45
CA LYS A 110 -10.38 -30.89 9.96
C LYS A 110 -10.74 -32.06 10.87
N PRO A 111 -12.03 -32.43 10.99
CA PRO A 111 -12.43 -33.68 11.64
C PRO A 111 -11.76 -34.89 10.99
N ALA A 112 -11.45 -35.91 11.79
CA ALA A 112 -10.97 -37.18 11.27
C ALA A 112 -12.04 -37.87 10.40
N THR A 113 -11.61 -38.61 9.38
CA THR A 113 -12.44 -39.56 8.64
C THR A 113 -11.92 -40.98 8.85
N ALA A 114 -12.64 -41.99 8.36
CA ALA A 114 -12.22 -43.39 8.46
C ALA A 114 -10.84 -43.68 7.86
N THR A 115 -10.37 -42.84 6.93
CA THR A 115 -9.10 -43.03 6.20
C THR A 115 -8.15 -41.85 6.34
N THR A 116 -8.56 -40.77 6.99
CA THR A 116 -7.78 -39.53 7.07
C THR A 116 -7.71 -39.05 8.52
N PRO A 117 -6.51 -38.96 9.13
CA PRO A 117 -6.34 -38.40 10.47
C PRO A 117 -6.86 -36.95 10.58
N GLY A 118 -7.39 -36.59 11.74
CA GLY A 118 -7.94 -35.27 12.04
C GLY A 118 -8.38 -35.12 13.50
N LEU A 119 -9.12 -34.05 13.82
CA LEU A 119 -9.72 -33.86 15.15
C LEU A 119 -10.71 -34.99 15.44
N VAL A 120 -10.59 -35.57 16.63
CA VAL A 120 -11.54 -36.55 17.19
C VAL A 120 -12.13 -35.98 18.48
N GLU A 121 -13.35 -36.38 18.79
CA GLU A 121 -14.00 -36.02 20.05
C GLU A 121 -13.20 -36.63 21.21
N GLN A 122 -12.96 -35.84 22.27
CA GLN A 122 -12.23 -36.32 23.43
C GLN A 122 -13.10 -37.33 24.17
N ASP A 123 -12.60 -38.56 24.35
CA ASP A 123 -13.25 -39.56 25.19
C ASP A 123 -13.16 -39.12 26.66
N THR A 124 -14.28 -38.65 27.21
CA THR A 124 -14.40 -38.26 28.63
C THR A 124 -14.86 -39.41 29.52
N ASP A 125 -15.32 -40.52 28.94
CA ASP A 125 -16.01 -41.58 29.67
C ASP A 125 -15.14 -42.82 29.91
N ASN A 126 -14.01 -42.96 29.20
CA ASN A 126 -13.01 -44.02 29.37
C ASN A 126 -13.63 -45.42 29.58
N THR A 127 -14.79 -45.67 28.97
CA THR A 127 -15.50 -46.95 29.06
C THR A 127 -15.04 -47.77 27.88
N LYS A 128 -14.09 -48.66 28.17
CA LYS A 128 -13.66 -49.70 27.25
C LYS A 128 -14.89 -50.49 26.82
N VAL A 129 -15.38 -50.26 25.60
CA VAL A 129 -16.44 -51.08 25.00
C VAL A 129 -15.82 -52.46 24.74
N THR A 130 -16.16 -53.42 25.59
CA THR A 130 -15.89 -54.85 25.42
C THR A 130 -16.83 -55.48 24.43
#